data_AF-A0A3Q8DFN3-F1
#
_entry.id   AF-A0A3Q8DFN3-F1
#
_cell.length_a   1.000
_cell.length_b   1.000
_cell.length_c   1.000
_cell.angle_alpha   90.00
_cell.angle_beta   90.00
_cell.angle_gamma   90.00
#
_symmetry.space_group_name_H-M   'P 1'
#
loop_
_entity.id
_entity.type
_entity.pdbx_description
1 polymer ?
#
loop_
_entity_poly.entity_id
_entity_poly.type
_entity_poly.pdbx_seq_one_letter_code
_entity_poly.pdbx_strand_id
1 'polypeptide(L)' 'MSNRTTHPQGRDSYTLKKFTWRFLAINHHDKKAKPCRLSVEAETEREARRILAPHFILSLSARLHVLEISA' A
#
# COMPACT_ATOMS: atom_id res chain seq x y z
N MET A 1 -11.13 4.26 41.50
CA MET A 1 -12.03 4.30 40.33
C MET A 1 -11.17 4.21 39.08
N SER A 2 -10.99 3.00 38.54
CA SER A 2 -10.04 2.72 37.46
C SER A 2 -10.81 2.58 36.15
N ASN A 3 -10.75 3.61 35.29
CA ASN A 3 -11.34 3.55 33.95
C ASN A 3 -10.42 2.74 33.03
N ARG A 4 -10.76 1.46 32.89
CA ARG A 4 -10.17 0.53 31.92
C ARG A 4 -10.83 0.81 30.56
N THR A 5 -10.24 1.71 29.78
CA THR A 5 -10.64 1.94 28.38
C THR A 5 -10.18 0.75 27.55
N THR A 6 -10.94 -0.35 27.59
CA THR A 6 -10.80 -1.46 26.65
C THR A 6 -11.20 -0.94 25.28
N HIS A 7 -10.22 -0.67 24.40
CA HIS A 7 -10.53 -0.50 22.98
C HIS A 7 -11.18 -1.79 22.48
N PRO A 8 -12.36 -1.75 21.83
CA PRO A 8 -12.92 -2.93 21.21
C PRO A 8 -12.02 -3.33 20.03
N GLN A 9 -11.05 -4.20 20.31
CA GLN A 9 -10.34 -4.98 19.30
C GLN A 9 -11.32 -6.04 18.77
N GLY A 10 -12.06 -5.68 17.74
CA GLY A 10 -13.01 -6.59 17.10
C GLY A 10 -13.72 -5.91 15.95
N ARG A 11 -13.21 -6.20 14.74
CA ARG A 11 -13.64 -5.86 13.35
C ARG A 11 -12.38 -5.39 12.60
N ASP A 12 -11.65 -6.13 11.76
CA ASP A 12 -11.99 -7.25 10.89
C ASP A 12 -10.70 -8.07 10.58
N SER A 13 -10.49 -9.20 11.25
CA SER A 13 -9.56 -10.23 10.76
C SER A 13 -10.38 -11.27 10.00
N TYR A 14 -9.96 -11.66 8.79
CA TYR A 14 -10.39 -12.83 7.97
C TYR A 14 -10.81 -12.57 6.51
N THR A 15 -10.58 -11.37 5.98
CA THR A 15 -10.19 -11.29 4.56
C THR A 15 -9.22 -10.13 4.43
N LEU A 16 -7.92 -10.42 4.47
CA LEU A 16 -6.89 -9.46 4.11
C LEU A 16 -7.11 -9.15 2.64
N LYS A 17 -7.97 -8.17 2.35
CA LYS A 17 -8.26 -7.73 0.99
C LYS A 17 -6.95 -7.17 0.46
N LYS A 18 -6.26 -7.95 -0.35
CA LYS A 18 -5.09 -7.48 -1.08
C LYS A 18 -5.59 -6.43 -2.07
N PHE A 19 -4.95 -5.28 -2.03
CA PHE A 19 -5.18 -4.22 -2.99
C PHE A 19 -3.95 -4.08 -3.87
N THR A 20 -4.14 -3.80 -5.15
CA THR A 20 -3.07 -3.31 -6.00
C THR A 20 -2.92 -1.81 -5.77
N TRP A 21 -1.83 -1.41 -5.14
CA TRP A 21 -1.44 -0.03 -4.96
C TRP A 21 -0.58 0.42 -6.14
N ARG A 22 -1.04 1.47 -6.82
CA ARG A 22 -0.32 2.06 -7.96
C ARG A 22 0.35 3.36 -7.56
N PHE A 23 1.61 3.52 -7.93
CA PHE A 23 2.39 4.72 -7.68
C PHE A 23 3.00 5.24 -8.98
N LEU A 24 3.06 6.57 -9.08
CA LEU A 24 4.03 7.23 -9.92
C LEU A 24 5.33 7.31 -9.12
N ALA A 25 6.38 6.73 -9.68
CA ALA A 25 7.66 6.54 -9.03
C ALA A 25 8.76 7.25 -9.81
N ILE A 26 9.66 7.92 -9.10
CA ILE A 26 10.89 8.48 -9.67
C ILE A 26 12.05 7.81 -8.94
N ASN A 27 13.00 7.24 -9.70
CA ASN A 27 14.15 6.57 -9.13
C ASN A 27 15.02 7.59 -8.39
N HIS A 28 15.30 7.34 -7.11
CA HIS A 28 16.06 8.28 -6.30
C HIS A 28 17.56 8.31 -6.64
N HIS A 29 18.10 7.24 -7.22
CA HIS A 29 19.51 7.14 -7.62
C HIS A 29 19.79 7.80 -8.96
N ASP A 30 18.79 7.96 -9.82
CA ASP A 30 18.94 8.56 -11.15
C ASP A 30 18.15 9.87 -11.25
N LYS A 31 18.88 10.99 -11.16
CA LYS A 31 18.31 12.34 -11.22
C LYS A 31 17.73 12.70 -12.59
N LYS A 32 18.01 11.92 -13.63
CA LYS A 32 17.42 12.08 -14.98
C LYS A 32 16.38 11.00 -15.27
N ALA A 33 16.03 10.16 -14.29
CA ALA A 33 15.04 9.12 -14.46
C ALA A 33 13.69 9.73 -14.83
N LYS A 34 13.09 9.18 -15.89
CA LYS A 34 11.71 9.49 -16.24
C LYS A 34 10.79 8.87 -15.18
N PRO A 35 9.71 9.57 -14.77
CA PRO A 35 8.70 8.97 -13.91
C PRO A 35 8.17 7.67 -14.53
N CYS A 36 8.09 6.61 -13.73
CA CYS A 36 7.56 5.33 -14.13
C CYS A 36 6.38 4.94 -13.24
N ARG A 37 5.56 3.99 -13.72
CA ARG A 37 4.40 3.51 -12.98
C ARG A 37 4.74 2.18 -12.35
N LEU A 38 4.61 2.09 -11.03
CA LEU A 38 4.82 0.87 -10.27
C LEU A 38 3.52 0.42 -9.63
N SER A 39 3.32 -0.89 -9.55
CA SER A 39 2.16 -1.49 -8.88
C SER A 39 2.66 -2.57 -7.93
N VAL A 40 2.14 -2.59 -6.70
CA VAL A 40 2.43 -3.64 -5.73
C VAL A 40 1.15 -4.05 -5.02
N GLU A 41 1.06 -5.32 -4.69
CA GLU A 41 -0.03 -5.81 -3.85
C GLU A 41 0.35 -5.66 -2.38
N ALA A 42 -0.52 -5.00 -1.62
CA ALA A 42 -0.40 -4.91 -0.18
C ALA A 42 -1.77 -4.69 0.44
N GLU A 43 -1.88 -4.95 1.73
CA GLU A 43 -3.12 -4.73 2.48
C GLU A 43 -3.31 -3.24 2.75
N THR A 44 -2.20 -2.56 3.04
CA THR A 44 -2.20 -1.12 3.33
C THR A 44 -1.28 -0.33 2.41
N GLU A 45 -1.58 0.96 2.24
CA GLU A 45 -0.72 1.88 1.49
C GLU A 45 0.68 1.94 2.12
N ARG A 46 0.75 1.87 3.45
CA ARG A 46 1.98 1.98 4.20
C ARG A 46 2.93 0.83 3.90
N GLU A 47 2.42 -0.38 3.82
CA GLU A 47 3.20 -1.56 3.40
C GLU A 47 3.63 -1.46 1.95
N ALA A 48 2.70 -1.05 1.06
CA ALA A 48 3.02 -0.82 -0.35
C ALA A 48 4.17 0.20 -0.52
N ARG A 49 4.11 1.31 0.22
CA ARG A 49 5.19 2.30 0.25
C ARG A 49 6.47 1.74 0.83
N ARG A 50 6.43 0.91 1.88
CA ARG A 50 7.62 0.33 2.50
C ARG A 50 8.41 -0.56 1.52
N ILE A 51 7.71 -1.24 0.61
CA ILE A 51 8.33 -2.07 -0.44
C ILE A 51 9.11 -1.19 -1.44
N LEU A 52 8.55 -0.06 -1.85
CA LEU A 52 9.08 0.74 -2.96
C LEU A 52 9.94 1.95 -2.53
N ALA A 53 9.71 2.50 -1.34
CA ALA A 53 10.39 3.70 -0.82
C ALA A 53 11.93 3.60 -0.71
N PRO A 54 12.55 2.41 -0.50
CA PRO A 54 14.00 2.31 -0.53
C PRO A 54 14.63 2.71 -1.88
N HIS A 55 13.85 2.67 -2.96
CA HIS A 55 14.36 2.86 -4.32
C HIS A 55 13.71 4.04 -5.07
N PHE A 56 12.57 4.53 -4.61
CA PHE A 56 11.78 5.50 -5.35
C PHE A 56 11.19 6.59 -4.46
N ILE A 57 11.07 7.78 -5.03
CA ILE A 57 10.16 8.81 -4.55
C ILE A 57 8.78 8.47 -5.11
N LEU A 58 7.78 8.39 -4.25
CA LEU A 58 6.47 7.83 -4.58
C LEU A 58 5.34 8.86 -4.42
N SER A 59 4.54 9.01 -5.47
CA SER A 59 3.22 9.66 -5.42
C SER A 59 2.12 8.62 -5.63
N LEU A 60 1.20 8.51 -4.69
CA LEU A 60 0.08 7.57 -4.79
C LEU A 60 -0.79 7.96 -5.98
N SER A 61 -1.10 6.99 -6.84
CA SER A 61 -1.92 7.21 -8.03
C SER A 61 -3.25 6.48 -7.99
N ALA A 62 -3.31 5.27 -7.40
CA ALA A 62 -4.56 4.53 -7.24
C ALA A 62 -4.48 3.42 -6.19
N ARG A 63 -5.65 3.05 -5.66
CA ARG A 63 -5.90 1.80 -4.93
C ARG A 63 -6.94 1.00 -5.71
N LEU A 64 -6.57 -0.19 -6.16
CA LEU A 64 -7.46 -1.08 -6.89
C LEU A 64 -7.71 -2.34 -6.06
N HIS A 65 -8.95 -2.81 -6.01
CA HIS A 65 -9.22 -4.13 -5.47
C HIS A 65 -8.61 -5.18 -6.38
N VAL A 66 -7.91 -6.16 -5.79
CA VAL A 66 -7.57 -7.39 -6.51
C VAL A 66 -8.89 -8.11 -6.76
N LEU A 67 -9.45 -7.93 -7.95
CA LEU A 67 -10.51 -8.78 -8.45
C LEU A 67 -9.83 -10.10 -8.81
N GLU A 68 -10.08 -11.14 -8.01
CA GLU A 68 -9.87 -12.52 -8.48
C GLU A 68 -10.84 -12.72 -9.65
N ILE A 69 -10.36 -12.45 -10.86
CA ILE A 69 -11.04 -12.91 -12.06
C ILE A 69 -10.74 -14.40 -12.13
N SER A 70 -11.58 -15.20 -11.49
CA SER A 70 -11.60 -16.65 -11.71
C SER A 70 -11.96 -16.88 -13.18
N ALA A 71 -10.95 -17.17 -14.00
CA ALA A 71 -11.10 -17.62 -15.37
C ALA A 71 -11.39 -19.12 -15.42
#